data_AF-A0A4U9TQD3-F1
#
_entry.id   AF-A0A4U9TQD3-F1
#
_cell.length_a   1.000
_cell.length_b   1.000
_cell.length_c   1.000
_cell.angle_alpha   90.00
_cell.angle_beta   90.00
_cell.angle_gamma   90.00
#
_symmetry.space_group_name_H-M   'P 1'
#
loop_
_entity.id
_entity.type
_entity.pdbx_description
1 polymer ?
#
loop_
_entity_poly.entity_id
_entity_poly.type
_entity_poly.pdbx_seq_one_letter_code
_entity_poly.pdbx_strand_id
1 'polypeptide(L)' 'MALASNLLASRRQINQLLNWHWKLKESESQPELISGWRGELLAAPLQAILQDY' A
#
# COMPACT_ATOMS: atom_id res chain seq x y z
N MET A 1 10.53 -17.07 10.98
CA MET A 1 9.13 -17.19 10.54
C MET A 1 8.88 -16.17 9.45
N ALA A 2 8.80 -16.58 8.19
CA ALA A 2 8.43 -15.68 7.10
C ALA A 2 6.93 -15.37 7.23
N LEU A 3 6.56 -14.10 7.36
CA LEU A 3 5.16 -13.70 7.31
C LEU A 3 4.63 -14.06 5.91
N ALA A 4 3.52 -14.78 5.83
CA ALA A 4 2.95 -15.13 4.53
C ALA A 4 2.63 -13.85 3.74
N SER A 5 3.03 -13.78 2.46
CA SER A 5 2.78 -12.63 1.57
C SER A 5 1.30 -12.26 1.50
N ASN A 6 0.41 -13.25 1.60
CA ASN A 6 -1.05 -13.06 1.64
C ASN A 6 -1.54 -12.38 2.93
N LEU A 7 -0.79 -12.44 4.03
CA LEU A 7 -1.09 -11.72 5.27
C LEU A 7 -0.70 -10.23 5.18
N LEU A 8 0.33 -9.93 4.38
CA LEU A 8 0.87 -8.58 4.22
C LEU A 8 -0.07 -7.71 3.39
N ALA A 9 -0.50 -8.18 2.23
CA ALA A 9 -1.34 -7.43 1.32
C ALA A 9 -2.27 -8.31 0.47
N SER A 10 -3.53 -7.90 0.33
CA SER A 10 -4.46 -8.45 -0.64
C SER A 10 -4.44 -7.65 -1.95
N ARG A 11 -4.91 -8.26 -3.05
CA ARG A 11 -5.08 -7.57 -4.35
C ARG A 11 -5.91 -6.28 -4.25
N ARG A 12 -6.96 -6.28 -3.41
CA ARG A 12 -7.80 -5.09 -3.15
C ARG A 12 -6.96 -3.94 -2.59
N GLN A 13 -6.12 -4.24 -1.60
CA GLN A 13 -5.29 -3.24 -0.92
C GLN A 13 -4.19 -2.69 -1.84
N ILE A 14 -3.58 -3.54 -2.68
CA ILE A 14 -2.63 -3.09 -3.71
C ILE A 14 -3.33 -2.11 -4.67
N ASN A 15 -4.50 -2.49 -5.20
CA ASN A 15 -5.23 -1.60 -6.10
C ASN A 15 -5.67 -0.29 -5.42
N GLN A 16 -6.01 -0.32 -4.13
CA GLN A 16 -6.32 0.89 -3.36
C GLN A 16 -5.09 1.81 -3.30
N LEU A 17 -3.90 1.27 -3.03
CA LEU A 17 -2.66 2.04 -3.00
C LEU A 17 -2.33 2.65 -4.37
N LEU A 18 -2.44 1.87 -5.45
CA LEU A 18 -2.17 2.35 -6.81
C LEU A 18 -3.15 3.45 -7.25
N ASN A 19 -4.45 3.27 -6.98
CA ASN A 19 -5.46 4.29 -7.28
C ASN A 19 -5.21 5.58 -6.50
N TRP A 20 -4.79 5.48 -5.24
CA TRP A 20 -4.44 6.63 -4.41
C TRP A 20 -3.18 7.33 -4.90
N HIS A 21 -2.12 6.58 -5.23
CA HIS A 21 -0.84 7.14 -5.67
C HIS A 21 -0.97 7.94 -6.98
N TRP A 22 -1.63 7.37 -7.99
CA TRP A 22 -1.85 8.04 -9.28
C TRP A 22 -3.15 8.85 -9.37
N LYS A 23 -3.88 9.00 -8.25
CA LYS A 23 -5.15 9.73 -8.18
C LYS A 23 -6.18 9.30 -9.24
N LEU A 24 -6.22 8.01 -9.57
CA LEU A 24 -7.08 7.45 -10.61
C LEU A 24 -8.57 7.51 -10.25
N LYS A 25 -8.89 7.67 -8.96
CA LYS A 25 -10.24 7.85 -8.42
C LYS A 25 -10.19 8.83 -7.26
N GLU A 26 -11.28 9.57 -7.06
CA GLU A 26 -11.49 10.33 -5.82
C GLU A 26 -11.42 9.36 -4.64
N SER A 27 -10.35 9.48 -3.86
CA SER A 27 -10.08 8.63 -2.70
C SER A 27 -10.00 9.52 -1.48
N GLU A 28 -11.00 9.43 -0.60
CA GLU A 28 -11.11 10.27 0.59
C GLU A 28 -10.19 9.81 1.74
N SER A 29 -9.60 8.61 1.65
CA SER A 29 -8.84 8.01 2.75
C SER A 29 -7.50 7.42 2.30
N GLN A 30 -6.54 7.46 3.24
CA GLN A 30 -5.21 6.88 3.06
C GLN A 30 -5.30 5.34 2.95
N PRO A 31 -4.58 4.69 2.01
CA PRO A 31 -4.63 3.24 1.83
C PRO A 31 -4.19 2.45 3.06
N GLU A 32 -4.81 1.28 3.25
CA GLU A 32 -4.53 0.38 4.38
C GLU A 32 -3.08 -0.14 4.40
N LEU A 33 -2.38 -0.15 3.26
CA LEU A 33 -0.99 -0.62 3.15
C LEU A 33 0.04 0.37 3.67
N ILE A 34 -0.31 1.65 3.75
CA ILE A 34 0.59 2.72 4.19
C ILE A 34 0.07 3.40 5.46
N SER A 35 -0.86 2.75 6.16
CA SER A 35 -1.46 3.21 7.42
C SER A 35 -1.45 2.10 8.48
N GLY A 36 -1.56 2.50 9.76
CA GLY A 36 -1.49 1.59 10.90
C GLY A 36 -0.20 0.76 10.95
N TRP A 37 -0.25 -0.43 11.56
CA TRP A 37 0.91 -1.32 11.70
C TRP A 37 1.49 -1.79 10.36
N ARG A 38 0.68 -1.84 9.29
CA ARG A 38 1.16 -2.16 7.94
C ARG A 38 2.00 -1.03 7.39
N GLY A 39 1.58 0.22 7.60
CA GLY A 39 2.35 1.39 7.23
C GLY A 39 3.71 1.44 7.90
N GLU A 40 3.81 1.07 9.18
CA GLU A 40 5.08 1.02 9.91
C GLU A 40 6.11 0.07 9.25
N LEU A 41 5.66 -1.01 8.60
CA LEU A 41 6.52 -1.99 7.96
C LEU A 41 6.70 -1.75 6.46
N LEU A 42 5.66 -1.28 5.78
CA LEU A 42 5.55 -1.28 4.33
C LEU A 42 5.54 0.12 3.71
N ALA A 43 5.25 1.19 4.45
CA ALA A 43 5.11 2.51 3.83
C ALA A 43 6.39 2.99 3.17
N ALA A 44 7.53 2.91 3.87
CA ALA A 44 8.83 3.31 3.33
C ALA A 44 9.23 2.51 2.06
N PRO A 45 9.28 1.16 2.08
CA PRO A 45 9.65 0.40 0.89
C PRO A 45 8.63 0.53 -0.25
N LEU A 46 7.33 0.62 0.04
CA LEU A 46 6.33 0.83 -1.01
C LEU A 46 6.44 2.22 -1.63
N GLN A 47 6.66 3.26 -0.84
CA GLN A 47 6.87 4.61 -1.37
C GLN A 47 8.13 4.67 -2.22
N ALA A 48 9.22 4.04 -1.81
CA ALA A 48 10.44 3.97 -2.61
C ALA A 48 10.19 3.32 -3.98
N ILE A 49 9.49 2.19 -4.02
CA ILE A 49 9.12 1.53 -5.29
C ILE A 49 8.21 2.44 -6.13
N LEU A 50 7.23 3.09 -5.51
CA LEU A 50 6.29 3.96 -6.23
C LEU A 50 6.93 5.25 -6.75
N GLN A 51 8.06 5.72 -6.18
CA GLN A 51 8.78 6.86 -6.77
C GLN A 51 9.40 6.54 -8.13
N ASP A 52 9.66 5.27 -8.41
CA ASP A 52 10.27 4.83 -9.67
C ASP A 52 9.25 4.66 -10.82
N TYR A 53 7.94 4.87 -10.57
CA TYR A 53 6.85 4.64 -11.54
C TYR A 53 5.76 5.72 -11.54
#